data_AF-A0A2Z3JL94-F1
#
_entry.id   AF-A0A2Z3JL94-F1
#
_cell.length_a   1.000
_cell.length_b   1.000
_cell.length_c   1.000
_cell.angle_alpha   90.00
_cell.angle_beta   90.00
_cell.angle_gamma   90.00
#
_symmetry.space_group_name_H-M   'P 1'
#
loop_
_entity.id
_entity.type
_entity.pdbx_description
1 polymer ?
#
loop_
_entity_poly.entity_id
_entity_poly.type
_entity_poly.pdbx_seq_one_letter_code
_entity_poly.pdbx_strand_id
1 'polypeptide(L)'
;MTDKMVLSAATLQAILNLQEQRLIVGDPEVEVEQEGDFGKVTLKVQMPERSFRLNKDIDLVYRTLEDTSTKTYMVIAEVTLYEPLDWEDV
;
A
#
# COMPACT_ATOMS: atom_id res chain seq x y z
N MET A 1 -10.30 -17.50 11.93
CA MET A 1 -10.01 -18.06 10.60
C MET A 1 -9.45 -16.91 9.79
N THR A 2 -8.14 -16.87 9.58
CA THR A 2 -7.50 -15.88 8.72
C THR A 2 -7.80 -16.30 7.29
N ASP A 3 -8.94 -15.86 6.77
CA ASP A 3 -9.23 -16.00 5.35
C ASP A 3 -8.14 -15.21 4.63
N LYS A 4 -7.19 -15.95 4.05
CA LYS A 4 -6.02 -15.38 3.40
C LYS A 4 -6.49 -14.85 2.07
N MET A 5 -7.16 -13.69 2.08
CA MET A 5 -7.59 -13.02 0.88
C MET A 5 -6.32 -12.64 0.10
N VAL A 6 -6.15 -13.29 -1.05
CA VAL A 6 -5.08 -12.98 -1.98
C VAL A 6 -5.43 -11.64 -2.61
N LEU A 7 -4.57 -10.63 -2.43
CA LEU A 7 -4.71 -9.36 -3.15
C LEU A 7 -4.94 -9.62 -4.64
N SER A 8 -5.73 -8.77 -5.29
CA SER A 8 -5.96 -8.93 -6.73
C SER A 8 -4.62 -8.90 -7.48
N ALA A 9 -4.53 -9.61 -8.60
CA ALA A 9 -3.32 -9.59 -9.42
C ALA A 9 -2.95 -8.16 -9.86
N ALA A 10 -3.95 -7.30 -10.08
CA ALA A 10 -3.74 -5.89 -10.41
C ALA A 10 -3.11 -5.12 -9.24
N THR A 11 -3.60 -5.35 -8.02
CA THR A 11 -3.06 -4.72 -6.79
C THR A 11 -1.64 -5.18 -6.51
N LEU A 12 -1.35 -6.47 -6.67
CA LEU A 12 0.02 -7.00 -6.54
C LEU A 12 0.96 -6.38 -7.58
N GLN A 13 0.53 -6.29 -8.84
CA GLN A 13 1.33 -5.66 -9.88
C GLN A 13 1.57 -4.17 -9.62
N ALA A 14 0.56 -3.46 -9.10
CA ALA A 14 0.68 -2.06 -8.72
C ALA A 14 1.73 -1.86 -7.62
N ILE A 15 1.72 -2.69 -6.58
CA ILE A 15 2.73 -2.69 -5.51
C ILE A 15 4.13 -2.90 -6.09
N LEU A 16 4.30 -3.93 -6.93
CA LEU A 16 5.59 -4.22 -7.57
C LEU A 16 6.09 -3.05 -8.42
N ASN A 17 5.21 -2.44 -9.22
CA ASN A 17 5.57 -1.28 -10.05
C ASN A 17 6.02 -0.07 -9.21
N LEU A 18 5.39 0.16 -8.06
CA LEU A 18 5.76 1.24 -7.14
C LEU A 18 7.10 0.95 -6.43
N GLN A 19 7.37 -0.32 -6.10
CA GLN A 19 8.67 -0.75 -5.54
C GLN A 19 9.79 -0.63 -6.58
N GLU A 20 9.57 -1.02 -7.83
CA GLU A 20 10.53 -0.86 -8.93
C GLU A 20 10.88 0.62 -9.17
N GLN A 21 9.89 1.51 -9.03
CA GLN A 21 10.07 2.96 -9.11
C GLN A 21 10.67 3.57 -7.83
N ARG A 22 10.91 2.78 -6.78
CA ARG A 22 11.41 3.20 -5.46
C ARG A 22 10.52 4.26 -4.80
N LEU A 23 9.22 4.24 -5.10
CA LEU A 23 8.23 5.12 -4.48
C LEU A 23 7.79 4.57 -3.14
N ILE A 24 7.66 3.25 -3.02
CA ILE A 24 7.42 2.56 -1.76
C ILE A 24 8.56 1.58 -1.45
N VAL A 25 8.74 1.24 -0.19
CA VAL A 25 9.76 0.31 0.32
C VAL A 25 9.15 -0.67 1.32
N GLY A 26 9.81 -1.81 1.48
CA GLY A 26 9.33 -2.90 2.33
C GLY A 26 8.10 -3.60 1.76
N ASP A 27 7.57 -4.53 2.54
CA ASP A 27 6.33 -5.23 2.24
C ASP A 27 5.15 -4.43 2.82
N PRO A 28 4.10 -4.15 2.03
CA PRO A 28 2.91 -3.49 2.54
C PRO A 28 2.20 -4.31 3.62
N GLU A 29 1.72 -3.66 4.67
CA GLU A 29 0.78 -4.29 5.59
C GLU A 29 -0.63 -4.23 5.00
N VAL A 30 -1.40 -5.30 5.19
CA VAL A 30 -2.73 -5.44 4.59
C VAL A 30 -3.74 -5.68 5.69
N GLU A 31 -4.71 -4.77 5.80
CA GLU A 31 -5.87 -4.92 6.67
C GLU A 31 -7.12 -5.11 5.81
N VAL A 32 -7.96 -6.08 6.18
CA VAL A 32 -9.18 -6.40 5.43
C VAL A 32 -10.36 -6.30 6.37
N GLU A 33 -11.33 -5.48 5.99
CA GLU A 33 -12.58 -5.25 6.70
C GLU A 33 -13.74 -5.56 5.76
N GLN A 34 -14.84 -6.11 6.29
CA GLN A 34 -16.05 -6.31 5.51
C GLN A 34 -17.03 -5.18 5.84
N GLU A 35 -17.33 -4.32 4.87
CA GLU A 35 -18.27 -3.21 5.01
C GLU A 35 -19.53 -3.52 4.19
N GLY A 36 -20.49 -4.18 4.82
CA GLY A 36 -21.73 -4.62 4.15
C GLY A 36 -21.45 -5.64 3.05
N ASP A 37 -21.83 -5.32 1.81
CA ASP A 37 -21.70 -6.21 0.64
C ASP A 37 -20.32 -6.10 -0.05
N PHE A 38 -19.45 -5.21 0.39
CA PHE A 38 -18.10 -5.02 -0.19
C PHE A 38 -17.00 -5.25 0.85
N GLY A 39 -15.85 -5.75 0.39
CA GLY A 39 -14.66 -5.85 1.21
C GLY A 39 -13.80 -4.60 1.08
N LYS A 40 -13.39 -4.00 2.18
CA LYS A 40 -12.42 -2.91 2.22
C LYS A 40 -11.05 -3.49 2.52
N VAL A 41 -10.06 -3.10 1.71
CA VAL A 41 -8.67 -3.53 1.82
C VAL A 41 -7.83 -2.28 2.04
N THR A 42 -7.31 -2.11 3.24
CA THR A 42 -6.37 -1.03 3.56
C THR A 42 -4.95 -1.53 3.35
N LEU A 43 -4.20 -0.88 2.46
CA LEU A 43 -2.79 -1.13 2.18
C LEU A 43 -1.93 -0.08 2.86
N LYS A 44 -1.21 -0.46 3.91
CA LYS A 44 -0.26 0.43 4.58
C LYS A 44 1.10 0.29 3.90
N VAL A 45 1.55 1.36 3.27
CA VAL A 45 2.81 1.39 2.50
C VAL A 45 3.75 2.45 3.06
N GLN A 46 5.04 2.15 3.05
CA GLN A 46 6.08 3.06 3.51
C GLN A 46 6.79 3.67 2.32
N MET A 47 7.05 4.99 2.35
CA MET A 47 7.80 5.70 1.32
C MET A 47 9.15 6.21 1.84
N PRO A 48 10.21 6.20 1.01
CA PRO A 48 11.45 6.90 1.35
C PRO A 48 11.20 8.40 1.60
N GLU A 49 11.94 9.00 2.53
CA GLU A 49 11.80 10.41 2.92
C GLU A 49 11.79 11.38 1.74
N ARG A 50 12.68 11.17 0.76
CA ARG A 50 12.77 12.03 -0.43
C ARG A 50 11.48 12.03 -1.25
N SER A 51 10.88 10.86 -1.43
CA SER A 51 9.65 10.68 -2.21
C SER A 51 8.43 11.15 -1.40
N PHE A 52 8.42 10.88 -0.08
CA PHE A 52 7.35 11.32 0.83
C PHE A 52 7.26 12.86 0.95
N ARG A 53 8.35 13.59 0.72
CA ARG A 53 8.32 15.07 0.70
C ARG A 53 7.74 15.66 -0.59
N LEU A 54 7.49 14.83 -1.60
CA LEU A 54 7.00 15.26 -2.91
C LEU A 54 5.53 14.87 -3.05
N ASN A 55 4.63 15.85 -2.97
CA ASN A 55 3.17 15.61 -3.09
C ASN A 55 2.82 14.83 -4.36
N LYS A 56 3.50 15.09 -5.48
CA LYS A 56 3.28 14.37 -6.74
C LYS A 56 3.55 12.86 -6.65
N ASP A 57 4.49 12.45 -5.81
CA ASP A 57 4.91 11.06 -5.66
C ASP A 57 3.96 10.35 -4.69
N ILE A 58 3.53 11.04 -3.63
CA ILE A 58 2.45 10.59 -2.75
C ILE A 58 1.15 10.39 -3.55
N ASP A 59 0.74 11.39 -4.33
CA ASP A 59 -0.46 11.33 -5.18
C ASP A 59 -0.39 10.17 -6.18
N LEU A 60 0.80 9.89 -6.73
CA LEU A 60 1.02 8.77 -7.63
C LEU A 60 0.83 7.43 -6.91
N VAL A 61 1.33 7.28 -5.69
CA VAL A 61 1.13 6.07 -4.87
C VAL A 61 -0.36 5.84 -4.58
N TYR A 62 -1.07 6.88 -4.10
CA TYR A 62 -2.51 6.80 -3.83
C TYR A 62 -3.28 6.36 -5.07
N ARG A 63 -3.12 7.08 -6.18
CA ARG A 63 -3.82 6.75 -7.44
C ARG A 63 -3.50 5.34 -7.91
N THR A 64 -2.24 4.96 -7.94
CA THR A 64 -1.82 3.66 -8.46
C THR A 64 -2.41 2.49 -7.68
N LEU A 65 -2.57 2.63 -6.35
CA LEU A 65 -3.15 1.57 -5.50
C LEU A 65 -4.68 1.60 -5.50
N GLU A 66 -5.28 2.77 -5.33
CA GLU A 66 -6.74 2.94 -5.25
C GLU A 66 -7.43 2.64 -6.59
N ASP A 67 -6.77 2.90 -7.72
CA ASP A 67 -7.27 2.57 -9.07
C ASP A 67 -7.40 1.05 -9.29
N THR A 68 -6.82 0.22 -8.42
CA THR A 68 -6.99 -1.25 -8.45
C THR A 68 -8.27 -1.72 -7.77
N SER A 69 -9.05 -0.80 -7.21
CA SER A 69 -10.36 -1.08 -6.64
C SER A 69 -11.30 -1.70 -7.68
N THR A 70 -12.18 -2.57 -7.19
CA THR A 70 -13.17 -3.28 -8.02
C THR A 70 -14.56 -3.08 -7.44
N LYS A 71 -15.58 -3.64 -8.09
CA LYS A 71 -16.96 -3.58 -7.60
C LYS A 71 -17.18 -4.33 -6.28
N THR A 72 -16.33 -5.31 -5.98
CA THR A 72 -16.45 -6.18 -4.79
C THR A 72 -15.47 -5.79 -3.69
N TYR A 73 -14.40 -5.06 -4.03
CA TYR A 73 -13.40 -4.63 -3.07
C TYR A 73 -12.94 -3.19 -3.29
N MET A 74 -12.94 -2.40 -2.23
CA MET A 74 -12.38 -1.05 -2.20
C MET A 74 -10.98 -1.12 -1.63
N VAL A 75 -9.99 -0.64 -2.39
CA VAL A 75 -8.61 -0.51 -1.92
C VAL A 75 -8.41 0.91 -1.42
N ILE A 76 -7.92 1.05 -0.19
CA ILE A 76 -7.51 2.32 0.42
C ILE A 76 -6.02 2.23 0.68
N ALA A 77 -5.26 3.25 0.28
CA ALA A 77 -3.86 3.33 0.64
C ALA A 77 -3.67 4.16 1.92
N GLU A 78 -2.78 3.72 2.80
CA GLU A 78 -2.26 4.52 3.89
C GLU A 78 -0.76 4.65 3.69
N VAL A 79 -0.30 5.89 3.47
CA VAL A 79 1.09 6.15 3.11
C VAL A 79 1.80 6.77 4.29
N THR A 80 2.86 6.11 4.77
CA THR A 80 3.67 6.59 5.89
C THR A 80 5.13 6.79 5.46
N LEU A 81 5.85 7.61 6.23
CA LEU A 81 7.29 7.74 6.07
C LEU A 81 7.97 6.43 6.47
N TYR A 82 8.89 5.96 5.63
CA TYR A 82 9.81 4.89 6.01
C TYR A 82 10.76 5.43 7.08
N GLU A 83 10.52 5.02 8.32
CA GLU A 83 11.45 5.14 9.41
C GLU A 83 12.23 3.83 9.46
N PRO A 84 13.50 3.77 9.01
CA PRO A 84 14.32 2.63 9.36
C PRO A 84 14.32 2.59 10.88
N LEU A 85 13.92 1.45 11.45
CA LEU A 85 14.21 1.20 12.85
C LEU A 85 15.72 1.34 12.97
N ASP A 86 16.19 2.43 13.55
CA ASP A 86 17.55 2.55 14.00
C ASP A 86 17.75 1.32 14.89
N TRP A 87 18.47 0.32 14.38
CA TRP A 87 19.10 -0.65 15.26
C TRP A 87 20.09 0.17 16.06
N GLU A 88 19.63 0.74 17.18
CA GLU A 88 20.51 1.27 18.20
C GLU A 88 21.55 0.19 18.48
N ASP A 89 22.80 0.60 18.31
CA ASP A 89 24.01 -0.21 18.42
C ASP A 89 23.92 -1.23 19.57
N VAL A 90 23.98 -2.53 19.23
CA VAL A 90 24.19 -3.62 20.20
C VAL A 90 25.68 -3.78 20.49
#